data_AF-A0A2U2CLG8-F1
#
_entry.id   AF-A0A2U2CLG8-F1
#
_cell.length_a   1.000
_cell.length_b   1.000
_cell.length_c   1.000
_cell.angle_alpha   90.00
_cell.angle_beta   90.00
_cell.angle_gamma   90.00
#
_symmetry.space_group_name_H-M   'P 1'
#
loop_
_entity.id
_entity.type
_entity.pdbx_description
1 polymer ?
#
loop_
_entity_poly.entity_id
_entity_poly.type
_entity_poly.pdbx_seq_one_letter_code
_entity_poly.pdbx_strand_id
1 'polypeptide(L)'
;MKAISIRQPWADAILHHGKDVENRNWYTPYRGPVLIHAAKAWGPAERADLELIAQIIGRDLPATKPRLGGIVGRAEIVDCVTEMASPWFFGRFGFVLRNAEPLPFQPCRGALGFFEPNDFPPPADTPWPPPLFAKMSPENPHDR
;
A
#
# COMPACT_ATOMS: atom_id res chain seq x y z
N MET A 1 -6.09 -14.83 -0.69
CA MET A 1 -5.21 -13.81 -0.07
C MET A 1 -6.06 -12.77 0.61
N LYS A 2 -5.62 -12.19 1.74
CA LYS A 2 -6.37 -11.10 2.39
C LYS A 2 -6.27 -9.82 1.58
N ALA A 3 -7.31 -8.99 1.66
CA ALA A 3 -7.38 -7.68 1.04
C ALA A 3 -7.77 -6.62 2.07
N ILE A 4 -7.35 -5.38 1.83
CA ILE A 4 -7.79 -4.22 2.60
C ILE A 4 -8.30 -3.14 1.65
N SER A 5 -9.45 -2.54 1.98
CA SER A 5 -10.04 -1.47 1.17
C SER A 5 -9.50 -0.11 1.59
N ILE A 6 -8.86 0.58 0.66
CA ILE A 6 -8.21 1.89 0.84
C ILE A 6 -8.91 2.92 -0.05
N ARG A 7 -9.19 4.11 0.48
CA ARG A 7 -9.81 5.18 -0.31
C ARG A 7 -8.81 5.71 -1.33
N GLN A 8 -9.28 6.11 -2.50
CA GLN A 8 -8.47 6.98 -3.35
C GLN A 8 -8.35 8.36 -2.70
N PRO A 9 -7.26 9.11 -2.92
CA PRO A 9 -6.07 8.78 -3.71
C PRO A 9 -4.99 7.95 -2.97
N TRP A 10 -5.26 7.51 -1.73
CA TRP A 10 -4.27 6.81 -0.90
C TRP A 10 -3.86 5.43 -1.42
N ALA A 11 -4.75 4.73 -2.13
CA ALA A 11 -4.39 3.48 -2.80
C ALA A 11 -3.31 3.71 -3.87
N ASP A 12 -3.48 4.74 -4.71
CA ASP A 12 -2.47 5.13 -5.71
C ASP A 12 -1.19 5.65 -5.03
N ALA A 13 -1.31 6.32 -3.89
CA ALA A 13 -0.13 6.76 -3.13
C ALA A 13 0.78 5.59 -2.71
N ILE A 14 0.18 4.46 -2.29
CA ILE A 14 0.93 3.25 -1.92
C ILE A 14 1.60 2.64 -3.15
N LEU A 15 0.85 2.53 -4.25
CA LEU A 15 1.30 1.80 -5.44
C LEU A 15 2.27 2.57 -6.31
N HIS A 16 2.22 3.91 -6.28
CA HIS A 16 2.93 4.76 -7.26
C HIS A 16 3.75 5.87 -6.64
N HIS A 17 3.56 6.19 -5.35
CA HIS A 17 4.16 7.37 -4.72
C HIS A 17 4.92 7.07 -3.44
N GLY A 18 5.17 5.79 -3.14
CA GLY A 18 6.03 5.39 -2.04
C GLY A 18 5.40 5.56 -0.66
N LYS A 19 4.07 5.64 -0.56
CA LYS A 19 3.39 5.56 0.74
C LYS A 19 3.64 4.19 1.36
N ASP A 20 4.38 4.19 2.45
CA ASP A 20 4.96 3.00 3.06
C ASP A 20 4.23 2.53 4.32
N VAL A 21 3.06 3.13 4.60
CA VAL A 21 2.23 2.79 5.76
C VAL A 21 0.76 3.02 5.46
N GLU A 22 -0.11 2.10 5.87
CA GLU A 22 -1.56 2.26 5.83
C GLU A 22 -2.09 2.59 7.23
N ASN A 23 -2.73 3.76 7.38
CA ASN A 23 -3.13 4.26 8.70
C ASN A 23 -4.55 3.80 9.07
N ARG A 24 -4.71 3.23 10.27
CA ARG A 24 -5.97 2.69 10.79
C ARG A 24 -6.19 3.06 12.25
N ASN A 25 -7.45 2.95 12.68
CA ASN A 25 -7.84 3.13 14.08
C ASN A 25 -7.91 1.82 14.87
N TRP A 26 -7.49 0.70 14.27
CA TRP A 26 -7.48 -0.63 14.87
C TRP A 26 -6.12 -1.32 14.66
N TYR A 27 -5.76 -2.18 15.61
CA TYR A 27 -4.51 -2.96 15.59
C TYR A 27 -4.67 -4.25 14.78
N THR A 28 -3.59 -4.69 14.13
CA THR A 28 -3.53 -6.02 13.51
C THR A 28 -2.26 -6.81 13.88
N PRO A 29 -2.40 -8.10 14.26
CA PRO A 29 -1.27 -9.02 14.36
C PRO A 29 -0.87 -9.61 12.99
N TYR A 30 -1.66 -9.38 11.94
CA TYR A 30 -1.40 -9.96 10.61
C TYR A 30 -0.08 -9.46 10.03
N ARG A 31 0.70 -10.38 9.47
CA ARG A 31 1.93 -10.13 8.72
C ARG A 31 1.90 -10.95 7.43
N GLY A 32 2.35 -10.36 6.34
CA GLY A 32 2.41 -11.01 5.03
C GLY A 32 1.60 -10.30 3.93
N PRO A 33 1.39 -11.00 2.80
CA PRO A 33 0.79 -10.43 1.60
C PRO A 33 -0.64 -9.90 1.78
N VAL A 34 -0.90 -8.70 1.30
CA VAL A 34 -2.25 -8.11 1.28
C VAL A 34 -2.54 -7.52 -0.10
N LEU A 35 -3.76 -7.75 -0.59
CA LEU A 35 -4.28 -7.08 -1.78
C LEU A 35 -4.77 -5.68 -1.41
N ILE A 36 -4.47 -4.71 -2.28
CA ILE A 36 -4.93 -3.34 -2.18
C ILE A 36 -6.19 -3.19 -3.04
N HIS A 37 -7.31 -2.94 -2.37
CA HIS A 37 -8.58 -2.64 -3.02
C HIS A 37 -8.84 -1.14 -3.00
N ALA A 38 -9.10 -0.53 -4.16
CA ALA A 38 -9.53 0.85 -4.26
C ALA A 38 -11.02 0.96 -3.90
N ALA A 39 -11.37 1.72 -2.87
CA ALA A 39 -12.75 1.94 -2.45
C ALA A 39 -13.59 2.62 -3.56
N LYS A 40 -14.92 2.64 -3.41
CA LYS A 40 -15.84 3.22 -4.41
C LYS A 40 -15.98 4.75 -4.35
N ALA A 41 -15.52 5.38 -3.28
CA ALA A 41 -15.69 6.82 -3.06
C ALA A 41 -14.73 7.62 -3.95
N TRP A 42 -15.26 8.61 -4.66
CA TRP A 42 -14.50 9.61 -5.41
C TRP A 42 -15.28 10.92 -5.51
N GLY A 43 -15.28 11.68 -4.42
CA GLY A 43 -15.97 12.95 -4.24
C GLY A 43 -15.02 14.10 -3.92
N PRO A 44 -15.55 15.26 -3.51
CA PRO A 44 -14.75 16.41 -3.10
C PRO A 44 -13.73 16.10 -2.00
N ALA A 45 -14.10 15.24 -1.03
CA ALA A 45 -13.22 14.82 0.05
C ALA A 45 -11.97 14.09 -0.47
N GLU A 46 -12.14 13.07 -1.32
CA GLU A 46 -10.99 12.36 -1.91
C GLU A 46 -10.15 13.27 -2.80
N ARG A 47 -10.79 14.19 -3.54
CA ARG A 47 -10.04 15.14 -4.38
C ARG A 47 -9.23 16.13 -3.55
N ALA A 48 -9.69 16.50 -2.36
CA ALA A 48 -8.93 17.37 -1.45
C ALA A 48 -7.65 16.69 -0.94
N ASP A 49 -7.66 15.36 -0.75
CA ASP A 49 -6.48 14.60 -0.33
C ASP A 49 -5.36 14.58 -1.40
N LEU A 50 -5.65 14.91 -2.67
CA LEU A 50 -4.61 15.01 -3.71
C LEU A 50 -3.58 16.10 -3.38
N GLU A 51 -4.02 17.22 -2.79
CA GLU A 51 -3.15 18.33 -2.39
C GLU A 51 -2.15 17.87 -1.32
N LEU A 52 -2.63 17.13 -0.32
CA LEU A 52 -1.77 16.60 0.73
C LEU A 52 -0.73 15.62 0.17
N ILE A 53 -1.14 14.73 -0.75
CA ILE A 53 -0.17 13.82 -1.39
C ILE A 53 0.83 14.62 -2.21
N ALA A 54 0.39 15.60 -3.00
CA ALA A 54 1.25 16.44 -3.84
C ALA A 54 2.33 17.16 -3.01
N GLN A 55 1.97 17.67 -1.83
CA GLN A 55 2.88 18.28 -0.87
C GLN A 55 3.91 17.28 -0.33
N ILE A 56 3.49 16.06 0.03
CA ILE A 56 4.41 15.02 0.54
C ILE A 56 5.41 14.60 -0.54
N ILE A 57 4.98 14.48 -1.80
CA ILE A 57 5.82 14.00 -2.90
C ILE A 57 6.57 15.13 -3.63
N GLY A 58 6.28 16.40 -3.32
CA GLY A 58 6.88 17.57 -3.95
C GLY A 58 6.54 17.75 -5.44
N ARG A 59 5.39 17.26 -5.90
CA ARG A 59 4.91 17.44 -7.28
C ARG A 59 3.39 17.35 -7.40
N ASP A 60 2.84 18.02 -8.40
CA ASP A 60 1.41 17.98 -8.68
C ASP A 60 0.93 16.60 -9.12
N LEU A 61 -0.29 16.26 -8.70
CA LEU A 61 -1.00 15.07 -9.16
C LEU A 61 -2.17 15.46 -10.06
N PRO A 62 -2.36 14.75 -11.19
CA PRO A 62 -3.51 15.00 -12.04
C PRO A 62 -4.80 14.61 -11.31
N ALA A 63 -5.82 15.47 -11.38
CA ALA A 63 -7.15 15.20 -10.81
C ALA A 63 -8.00 14.23 -11.68
N THR A 64 -7.36 13.31 -12.40
CA THR A 64 -8.05 12.33 -13.24
C THR A 64 -8.82 11.33 -12.38
N LYS A 65 -9.92 10.79 -12.92
CA LYS A 65 -10.72 9.81 -12.19
C LYS A 65 -9.93 8.49 -12.08
N PRO A 66 -9.62 8.01 -10.85
CA PRO A 66 -8.85 6.79 -10.66
C PRO A 66 -9.72 5.53 -10.83
N ARG A 67 -9.09 4.36 -10.78
CA ARG A 67 -9.79 3.06 -10.65
C ARG A 67 -10.45 2.98 -9.27
N LEU A 68 -11.66 2.41 -9.22
CA LEU A 68 -12.50 2.31 -8.03
C LEU A 68 -13.22 0.96 -8.00
N GLY A 69 -13.52 0.45 -6.81
CA GLY A 69 -14.34 -0.74 -6.60
C GLY A 69 -13.70 -2.05 -7.08
N GLY A 70 -12.40 -2.21 -6.87
CA GLY A 70 -11.67 -3.42 -7.24
C GLY A 70 -10.24 -3.45 -6.73
N ILE A 71 -9.59 -4.59 -6.92
CA ILE A 71 -8.17 -4.76 -6.65
C ILE A 71 -7.37 -3.96 -7.67
N VAL A 72 -6.40 -3.19 -7.18
CA VAL A 72 -5.50 -2.35 -7.98
C VAL A 72 -4.03 -2.70 -7.77
N GLY A 73 -3.71 -3.48 -6.74
CA GLY A 73 -2.34 -3.88 -6.44
C GLY A 73 -2.24 -4.83 -5.25
N ARG A 74 -1.00 -5.06 -4.82
CA ARG A 74 -0.67 -5.80 -3.61
C ARG A 74 0.49 -5.14 -2.90
N ALA A 75 0.64 -5.45 -1.62
CA ALA A 75 1.79 -5.10 -0.79
C ALA A 75 1.99 -6.20 0.25
N GLU A 76 3.01 -6.04 1.09
CA GLU A 76 3.26 -6.88 2.25
C GLU A 76 3.16 -6.05 3.53
N ILE A 77 2.35 -6.51 4.49
CA ILE A 77 2.33 -5.92 5.84
C ILE A 77 3.44 -6.56 6.64
N VAL A 78 4.46 -5.78 6.97
CA VAL A 78 5.64 -6.25 7.73
C VAL A 78 5.60 -5.85 9.20
N ASP A 79 4.84 -4.81 9.55
CA ASP A 79 4.63 -4.42 10.94
C ASP A 79 3.30 -3.66 11.17
N CYS A 80 2.93 -3.46 12.44
CA CYS A 80 1.82 -2.62 12.88
C CYS A 80 2.29 -1.78 14.06
N VAL A 81 2.59 -0.51 13.80
CA VAL A 81 3.25 0.40 14.75
C VAL A 81 2.30 1.50 15.23
N THR A 82 2.62 2.12 16.37
CA THR A 82 1.93 3.31 16.89
C THR A 82 2.72 4.60 16.66
N GLU A 83 3.95 4.50 16.18
CA GLU A 83 4.83 5.60 15.83
C GLU A 83 5.73 5.22 14.65
N MET A 84 5.99 6.16 13.75
CA MET A 84 6.88 5.95 12.60
C MET A 84 7.41 7.28 12.10
N ALA A 85 8.71 7.36 11.81
CA ALA A 85 9.33 8.50 11.15
C ALA A 85 9.10 8.46 9.63
N SER A 86 7.84 8.52 9.21
CA SER A 86 7.42 8.60 7.81
C SER A 86 6.45 9.76 7.63
N PRO A 87 6.58 10.60 6.59
CA PRO A 87 5.61 11.66 6.32
C PRO A 87 4.21 11.10 6.00
N TRP A 88 4.13 9.81 5.69
CA TRP A 88 2.89 9.10 5.41
C TRP A 88 2.16 8.60 6.66
N PHE A 89 2.81 8.63 7.82
CA PHE A 89 2.26 8.11 9.07
C PHE A 89 1.43 9.17 9.78
N PHE A 90 0.19 8.81 10.13
CA PHE A 90 -0.70 9.64 10.92
C PHE A 90 -1.74 8.78 11.63
N GLY A 91 -2.33 9.29 12.71
CA GLY A 91 -3.36 8.58 13.46
C GLY A 91 -2.78 7.60 14.48
N ARG A 92 -3.50 6.49 14.73
CA ARG A 92 -3.26 5.62 15.90
C ARG A 92 -2.41 4.39 15.60
N PHE A 93 -2.64 3.74 14.47
CA PHE A 93 -1.90 2.56 14.05
C PHE A 93 -1.50 2.68 12.58
N GLY A 94 -0.28 2.28 12.27
CA GLY A 94 0.26 2.24 10.93
C GLY A 94 0.63 0.81 10.55
N PHE A 95 -0.03 0.25 9.55
CA PHE A 95 0.35 -1.03 8.97
C PHE A 95 1.51 -0.77 8.02
N VAL A 96 2.73 -1.13 8.41
CA VAL A 96 3.95 -0.86 7.64
C VAL A 96 3.93 -1.73 6.40
N LEU A 97 4.06 -1.09 5.24
CA LEU A 97 3.97 -1.70 3.93
C LEU A 97 5.35 -1.82 3.27
N ARG A 98 5.59 -2.95 2.62
CA ARG A 98 6.73 -3.22 1.74
C ARG A 98 6.27 -3.88 0.45
N ASN A 99 7.15 -3.92 -0.55
CA ASN A 99 6.94 -4.66 -1.80
C ASN A 99 5.59 -4.30 -2.48
N ALA A 100 5.22 -3.01 -2.46
CA ALA A 100 4.02 -2.54 -3.11
C ALA A 100 4.15 -2.66 -4.63
N GLU A 101 3.18 -3.31 -5.26
CA GLU A 101 3.19 -3.63 -6.68
C GLU A 101 1.79 -3.41 -7.27
N PRO A 102 1.65 -2.58 -8.33
CA PRO A 102 0.41 -2.47 -9.08
C PRO A 102 0.05 -3.80 -9.76
N LEU A 103 -1.23 -4.14 -9.80
CA LEU A 103 -1.74 -5.35 -10.47
C LEU A 103 -2.77 -4.97 -11.52
N PRO A 104 -3.06 -5.85 -12.50
CA PRO A 104 -4.20 -5.67 -13.38
C PRO A 104 -5.49 -5.45 -12.56
N PHE A 105 -6.27 -4.43 -12.96
CA PHE A 105 -7.49 -4.09 -12.24
C PHE A 105 -8.50 -5.24 -12.27
N GLN A 106 -8.90 -5.73 -11.10
CA GLN A 106 -9.90 -6.78 -10.94
C GLN A 106 -11.09 -6.22 -10.15
N PRO A 107 -12.26 -6.00 -10.77
CA PRO A 107 -13.46 -5.56 -10.06
C PRO A 107 -13.85 -6.56 -8.98
N CYS A 108 -14.11 -6.07 -7.76
CA CYS A 108 -14.66 -6.90 -6.68
C CYS A 108 -15.33 -6.03 -5.61
N ARG A 109 -16.15 -6.66 -4.76
CA ARG A 109 -16.76 -5.96 -3.62
C ARG A 109 -15.74 -5.83 -2.48
N GLY A 110 -15.46 -4.61 -2.05
CA GLY A 110 -14.70 -4.34 -0.82
C GLY A 110 -15.54 -4.56 0.45
N ALA A 111 -14.85 -4.65 1.60
CA ALA A 111 -15.45 -4.74 2.92
C ALA A 111 -14.63 -3.99 3.98
N LEU A 112 -15.21 -3.82 5.17
CA LEU A 112 -14.52 -3.28 6.35
C LEU A 112 -13.55 -4.32 6.92
N GLY A 113 -12.43 -3.85 7.48
CA GLY A 113 -11.37 -4.73 7.97
C GLY A 113 -10.68 -5.49 6.82
N PHE A 114 -10.02 -6.59 7.17
CA PHE A 114 -9.54 -7.54 6.17
C PHE A 114 -10.69 -8.35 5.59
N PHE A 115 -10.62 -8.63 4.29
CA PHE A 115 -11.57 -9.50 3.62
C PHE A 115 -10.87 -10.38 2.59
N GLU A 116 -11.57 -11.38 2.07
CA GLU A 116 -11.05 -12.29 1.05
C GLU A 116 -11.90 -12.12 -0.21
N PRO A 117 -11.35 -11.60 -1.32
CA PRO A 117 -12.08 -11.47 -2.56
C PRO A 117 -12.28 -12.86 -3.20
N ASN A 118 -13.52 -13.19 -3.53
CA ASN A 118 -13.90 -14.51 -4.08
C ASN A 118 -13.20 -14.85 -5.42
N ASP A 119 -12.79 -13.83 -6.19
CA ASP A 119 -12.31 -13.98 -7.57
C ASP A 119 -10.81 -13.68 -7.72
N PHE A 120 -10.06 -13.55 -6.62
CA PHE A 120 -8.61 -13.38 -6.70
C PHE A 120 -7.95 -14.72 -6.39
N PRO A 121 -7.49 -15.49 -7.41
CA PRO A 121 -6.79 -16.73 -7.14
C PRO A 121 -5.62 -16.44 -6.19
N PRO A 122 -5.24 -17.39 -5.31
CA PRO A 122 -3.97 -17.27 -4.62
C PRO A 122 -2.90 -17.01 -5.70
N PRO A 123 -1.94 -16.11 -5.46
CA PRO A 123 -0.81 -16.00 -6.37
C PRO A 123 -0.28 -17.42 -6.57
N ALA A 124 0.07 -17.78 -7.81
CA ALA A 124 1.05 -18.84 -7.99
C ALA A 124 2.21 -18.58 -7.02
N ASP A 125 2.88 -19.62 -6.52
CA ASP A 125 3.99 -19.56 -5.56
C ASP A 125 5.21 -18.76 -6.08
N THR A 126 4.99 -17.50 -6.46
CA THR A 126 5.97 -16.55 -6.92
C THR A 126 6.46 -15.89 -5.65
N PRO A 127 7.66 -16.27 -5.16
CA PRO A 127 8.25 -15.58 -4.02
C PRO A 127 8.36 -14.10 -4.36
N TRP A 128 8.21 -13.24 -3.34
CA TRP A 128 8.53 -11.83 -3.50
C TRP A 128 9.94 -11.69 -4.08
N PRO A 129 10.15 -10.80 -5.07
CA PRO A 129 11.50 -10.50 -5.47
C PRO A 129 12.26 -10.03 -4.21
N PRO A 130 13.50 -10.48 -3.99
CA PRO A 130 14.28 -10.03 -2.85
C PRO A 130 14.35 -8.49 -2.88
N PRO A 131 14.33 -7.83 -1.71
CA PRO A 131 14.37 -6.38 -1.65
C PRO A 131 15.56 -5.84 -2.45
N LEU A 132 15.33 -4.79 -3.25
CA LEU A 132 16.32 -4.19 -4.15
C LEU A 132 17.60 -3.69 -3.45
N PHE A 133 17.64 -3.70 -2.12
CA PHE A 133 18.78 -3.28 -1.30
C PHE A 133 19.77 -4.40 -0.94
N ALA A 134 19.60 -5.64 -1.44
CA ALA A 134 20.48 -6.76 -1.11
C ALA A 134 21.86 -6.76 -1.84
N LYS A 135 22.34 -5.62 -2.36
CA LYS A 135 23.70 -5.50 -2.94
C LYS A 135 24.45 -4.30 -2.39
N MET A 136 24.72 -4.34 -1.09
CA MET A 136 25.94 -3.77 -0.54
C MET A 136 26.54 -4.83 0.38
N SER A 137 27.33 -5.73 -0.20
CA SER A 137 28.30 -6.50 0.58
C SER A 137 29.30 -5.49 1.15
N PRO A 138 29.60 -5.49 2.47
CA PRO A 138 30.77 -4.78 2.94
C PRO A 138 31.99 -5.47 2.35
N GLU A 139 32.80 -4.76 1.57
CA GLU A 139 34.13 -5.25 1.24
C GLU A 139 34.90 -5.46 2.55
N ASN A 140 35.39 -6.68 2.74
CA ASN A 140 36.15 -7.07 3.93
C ASN A 140 37.56 -6.45 3.81
N PRO A 141 37.99 -5.55 4.72
CA PRO A 141 39.25 -4.82 4.57
C PRO A 141 40.51 -5.65 4.88
N HIS A 142 40.44 -6.98 4.83
CA HIS A 142 41.53 -7.88 5.23
C HIS A 142 42.13 -8.73 4.11
N ASP A 143 41.94 -8.33 2.85
CA ASP A 143 42.55 -9.03 1.70
C ASP A 143 43.58 -8.13 0.99
N ARG A 144 44.64 -7.73 1.71
CA ARG A 144 45.97 -7.33 1.21
C ARG A 144 47.04 -7.52 2.28
#